data_AF-A0A7V0NDY2-F1
#
_entry.id   AF-A0A7V0NDY2-F1
#
_cell.length_a   1.000
_cell.length_b   1.000
_cell.length_c   1.000
_cell.angle_alpha   90.00
_cell.angle_beta   90.00
_cell.angle_gamma   90.00
#
_symmetry.space_group_name_H-M   'P 1'
#
loop_
_entity.id
_entity.type
_entity.pdbx_description
1 polymer ?
#
loop_
_entity_poly.entity_id
_entity_poly.type
_entity_poly.pdbx_seq_one_letter_code
_entity_poly.pdbx_strand_id
1 'polypeptide(L)' 'MASVMVIRGGRPLSGRVEVSGAKNAVLPAIVASLLIDEPLTIGNVPDLR' A
#
# COMPACT_ATOMS: atom_id res chain seq x y z
N MET A 1 -10.92 26.55 -4.88
CA MET A 1 -9.47 26.84 -5.05
C MET A 1 -8.72 25.53 -4.86
N ALA A 2 -7.87 25.12 -5.81
CA ALA A 2 -7.05 23.93 -5.67
C ALA A 2 -5.87 24.22 -4.72
N SER A 3 -5.64 23.34 -3.74
CA SER A 3 -4.48 23.40 -2.86
C SER A 3 -3.26 22.82 -3.58
N VAL A 4 -2.13 23.51 -3.54
CA VAL A 4 -0.88 23.07 -4.19
C VAL A 4 0.17 22.83 -3.13
N MET A 5 0.81 21.66 -3.17
CA MET A 5 1.98 21.34 -2.36
C MET A 5 3.25 21.76 -3.11
N VAL A 6 3.94 22.81 -2.63
CA VAL A 6 5.20 23.29 -3.19
C VAL A 6 6.38 22.65 -2.45
N ILE A 7 7.12 21.78 -3.12
CA ILE A 7 8.30 21.10 -2.54
C ILE A 7 9.55 21.94 -2.81
N ARG A 8 10.35 22.20 -1.76
CA ARG A 8 11.68 22.82 -1.87
C ARG A 8 12.75 21.82 -1.46
N GLY A 9 13.65 21.50 -2.38
CA GLY A 9 14.80 20.62 -2.12
C GLY A 9 15.91 21.30 -1.30
N GLY A 10 17.07 20.64 -1.21
CA GLY A 10 18.30 21.21 -0.63
C GLY A 10 18.88 20.48 0.58
N ARG A 11 18.22 19.42 1.07
CA ARG A 11 18.73 18.56 2.15
C ARG A 11 18.61 17.09 1.77
N PRO A 12 19.69 16.29 1.85
CA PRO A 12 19.60 14.86 1.62
C PRO A 12 18.77 14.19 2.73
N LEU A 13 17.93 13.22 2.37
CA LEU A 13 17.21 12.39 3.33
C LEU A 13 18.12 11.24 3.79
N SER A 14 18.09 10.93 5.08
CA SER A 14 18.81 9.79 5.67
C SER A 14 17.88 9.06 6.64
N GLY A 15 17.81 7.74 6.51
CA GLY A 15 16.93 6.90 7.32
C GLY A 15 16.49 5.64 6.60
N ARG A 16 15.47 4.99 7.17
CA ARG A 16 14.78 3.83 6.58
C ARG A 16 13.29 4.09 6.61
N VAL A 17 12.59 3.56 5.62
CA VAL A 17 11.14 3.56 5.55
C VAL A 17 10.67 2.13 5.33
N GLU A 18 9.63 1.72 6.06
CA GLU A 18 8.93 0.47 5.76
C GLU A 18 7.90 0.74 4.67
N VAL A 19 7.96 -0.05 3.62
CA VAL A 19 7.01 0.02 2.50
C VAL A 19 5.80 -0.82 2.85
N SER A 20 4.60 -0.26 2.70
CA SER A 20 3.36 -1.03 2.80
C SER A 20 3.27 -2.09 1.70
N GLY A 21 2.45 -3.11 1.92
CA GLY A 21 2.23 -4.17 0.94
C GLY A 21 1.78 -3.69 -0.44
N ALA A 22 2.02 -4.52 -1.45
CA ALA A 22 1.70 -4.19 -2.83
C ALA A 22 0.19 -4.28 -3.07
N LYS A 23 -0.49 -3.13 -3.19
CA LYS A 23 -1.93 -3.06 -3.50
C LYS A 23 -2.31 -3.90 -4.74
N ASN A 24 -1.44 -3.91 -5.75
CA ASN A 24 -1.69 -4.60 -7.01
C ASN A 24 -1.59 -6.14 -6.89
N ALA A 25 -0.95 -6.66 -5.83
CA ALA A 25 -0.92 -8.09 -5.55
C ALA A 25 -2.04 -8.49 -4.57
N VAL A 26 -2.32 -7.64 -3.58
CA VAL A 26 -3.32 -7.90 -2.55
C VAL A 26 -4.75 -7.85 -3.10
N LEU A 27 -5.08 -6.89 -3.95
CA LEU A 27 -6.44 -6.75 -4.48
C LEU A 27 -6.88 -7.99 -5.28
N PRO A 28 -6.09 -8.54 -6.23
CA PRO A 28 -6.44 -9.80 -6.88
C PRO A 28 -6.50 -11.00 -5.94
N ALA A 29 -5.62 -11.07 -4.92
CA ALA A 29 -5.63 -12.15 -3.94
C ALA A 29 -6.93 -12.16 -3.11
N ILE A 30 -7.45 -10.98 -2.74
CA ILE A 30 -8.77 -10.85 -2.09
C ILE A 30 -9.89 -11.35 -3.00
N VAL A 31 -9.83 -11.05 -4.30
CA VAL A 31 -10.86 -11.54 -5.24
C VAL A 31 -10.76 -13.06 -5.41
N ALA A 32 -9.55 -13.59 -5.54
CA ALA A 32 -9.32 -15.03 -5.68
C ALA A 32 -9.75 -15.82 -4.43
N SER A 33 -9.77 -15.20 -3.25
CA SER A 33 -10.23 -15.86 -2.01
C SER A 33 -11.71 -16.22 -2.05
N LEU A 34 -12.49 -15.66 -2.97
CA LEU A 34 -13.90 -16.02 -3.15
C LEU A 34 -14.09 -17.39 -3.82
N LEU A 35 -13.02 -18.02 -4.30
CA LEU A 35 -13.05 -19.31 -5.00
C LEU A 35 -12.88 -20.52 -4.07
N ILE A 36 -12.69 -20.30 -2.77
CA ILE A 36 -12.48 -21.35 -1.78
C ILE A 36 -13.51 -21.22 -0.65
N ASP A 37 -13.86 -22.34 -0.01
CA ASP A 37 -14.82 -22.37 1.10
C ASP A 37 -14.12 -22.32 2.46
N GLU A 38 -12.79 -22.40 2.47
CA GLU A 38 -11.95 -22.37 3.67
C GLU A 38 -11.44 -20.96 4.02
N PRO A 39 -11.19 -20.67 5.31
CA PRO A 39 -10.60 -19.40 5.71
C PRO A 39 -9.21 -19.15 5.11
N LEU A 40 -9.01 -17.97 4.50
CA LEU A 40 -7.73 -17.47 4.01
C LEU A 40 -7.23 -16.28 4.84
N THR A 41 -5.96 -16.30 5.26
CA THR A 41 -5.29 -15.14 5.86
C THR A 41 -4.33 -14.52 4.83
N ILE A 42 -4.53 -13.23 4.52
CA ILE A 42 -3.63 -12.45 3.66
C ILE A 42 -2.82 -11.50 4.52
N GLY A 43 -1.50 -11.69 4.56
CA GLY A 43 -0.56 -10.83 5.31
C GLY A 43 -0.10 -9.62 4.52
N ASN A 44 0.48 -8.63 5.21
CA ASN A 44 1.04 -7.41 4.62
C ASN A 44 0.05 -6.68 3.68
N VAL A 45 -1.21 -6.56 4.10
CA VAL A 45 -2.23 -5.80 3.36
C VAL A 45 -2.00 -4.29 3.60
N PRO A 46 -1.85 -3.45 2.57
CA PRO A 46 -1.67 -2.02 2.74
C PRO A 46 -2.96 -1.33 3.22
N ASP A 47 -2.84 -0.34 4.11
CA ASP A 47 -3.92 0.59 4.46
C ASP A 47 -4.09 1.64 3.36
N LEU A 48 -5.13 1.52 2.54
CA LEU A 48 -5.43 2.44 1.44
C LEU A 48 -6.46 3.49 1.92
N ARG A 49 -6.16 4.78 1.70
CA ARG A 49 -7.04 5.93 2.00
C ARG A 49 -7.50 6.65 0.75
#